data_AF-A0A3Q0IZD1-F1
#
_entry.id   AF-A0A3Q0IZD1-F1
#
_cell.length_a   1.000
_cell.length_b   1.000
_cell.length_c   1.000
_cell.angle_alpha   90.00
_cell.angle_beta   90.00
_cell.angle_gamma   90.00
#
_symmetry.space_group_name_H-M   'P 1'
#
loop_
_entity.id
_entity.type
_entity.pdbx_description
1 polymer ?
#
loop_
_entity_poly.entity_id
_entity_poly.type
_entity_poly.pdbx_seq_one_letter_code
_entity_poly.pdbx_strand_id
1 'polypeptide(L)'
;MNSFASSLFVVHALVLLISIVDSTKTKLPDYISKCPEKDPNLEKCVLSLIEKIRPHLATGIPELGVPAMEPLVIPEVHFSRGNMFKAVGKNVNVYGGTNFKVRDIKLDMQKNVFLLTIFLPKITFDADYDVNAQIIVPIKGRGPMNGNATKINADALLKGKRYKKEGETYLKFINLDLDINIGDYNMRLRNLFNGNKALNDNVNFIINDNKEELKKSLKPLVQEVISKLILDLVNSIFNNFSLEDVLS
;
A
#
# COMPACT_ATOMS: atom_id res chain seq x y z
N MET A 1 -43.03 19.88 48.57
CA MET A 1 -43.36 18.90 47.51
C MET A 1 -42.59 19.11 46.19
N ASN A 2 -41.54 19.95 46.12
CA ASN A 2 -40.92 20.34 44.84
C ASN A 2 -39.49 19.82 44.61
N SER A 3 -38.92 19.00 45.51
CA SER A 3 -37.51 18.55 45.39
C SER A 3 -37.33 17.18 44.72
N PHE A 4 -38.40 16.39 44.58
CA PHE A 4 -38.33 15.05 43.96
C PHE A 4 -38.52 15.08 42.43
N ALA A 5 -39.15 16.13 41.89
CA ALA A 5 -39.38 16.24 40.45
C ALA A 5 -38.13 16.69 39.67
N SER A 6 -37.22 17.45 40.29
CA SER A 6 -35.99 17.92 39.62
C SER A 6 -34.93 16.83 39.49
N SER A 7 -34.81 15.92 40.47
CA SER A 7 -33.86 14.82 40.43
C SER A 7 -34.23 13.75 39.39
N LEU A 8 -35.52 13.48 39.18
CA LEU A 8 -35.98 12.50 38.20
C LEU A 8 -35.74 12.94 36.74
N PHE A 9 -35.82 14.25 36.47
CA PHE A 9 -35.53 14.86 35.17
C PHE A 9 -34.03 14.84 34.85
N VAL A 10 -33.17 15.10 35.84
CA VAL A 10 -31.71 15.04 35.65
C VAL A 10 -31.25 13.61 35.38
N VAL A 11 -31.83 12.60 36.05
CA VAL A 11 -31.52 11.18 35.81
C VAL A 11 -31.99 10.73 34.43
N HIS A 12 -33.18 11.12 33.98
CA HIS A 12 -33.65 10.81 32.61
C HIS A 12 -32.81 11.51 31.53
N ALA A 13 -32.39 12.76 31.76
CA ALA A 13 -31.50 13.48 30.86
C ALA A 13 -30.11 12.84 30.77
N LEU A 14 -29.57 12.32 31.89
CA LEU A 14 -28.29 11.61 31.89
C LEU A 14 -28.38 10.24 31.18
N VAL A 15 -29.48 9.50 31.36
CA VAL A 15 -29.71 8.20 30.67
C VAL A 15 -29.91 8.40 29.16
N LEU A 16 -30.53 9.49 28.74
CA LEU A 16 -30.63 9.87 27.32
C LEU A 16 -29.28 10.29 26.72
N LEU A 17 -28.41 10.98 27.48
CA LEU A 17 -27.04 11.33 27.03
C LEU A 17 -26.11 10.11 26.91
N ILE A 18 -26.30 9.08 27.73
CA ILE A 18 -25.52 7.82 27.65
C ILE A 18 -25.96 6.98 26.44
N SER A 19 -27.16 7.19 25.90
CA SER A 19 -27.70 6.40 24.77
C SER A 19 -27.28 6.91 23.39
N ILE A 20 -26.46 7.97 23.30
CA ILE A 20 -25.97 8.53 22.02
C ILE A 20 -24.47 8.31 21.82
N VAL A 21 -23.84 7.45 22.64
CA VAL A 21 -22.58 6.81 22.21
C VAL A 21 -22.97 5.67 21.27
N ASP A 22 -23.54 6.04 20.13
CA ASP A 22 -23.57 5.16 18.98
C ASP A 22 -22.10 5.05 18.57
N SER A 23 -21.43 3.97 19.00
CA SER A 23 -20.15 3.58 18.40
C SER A 23 -20.43 3.53 16.91
N THR A 24 -19.98 4.55 16.17
CA THR A 24 -20.11 4.60 14.72
C THR A 24 -19.27 3.47 14.17
N LYS A 25 -19.85 2.26 14.16
CA LYS A 25 -19.29 1.11 13.45
C LYS A 25 -19.24 1.55 12.01
N THR A 26 -18.04 1.68 11.47
CA THR A 26 -17.82 1.92 10.05
C THR A 26 -18.50 0.78 9.31
N LYS A 27 -19.71 1.02 8.81
CA LYS A 27 -20.42 0.02 8.02
C LYS A 27 -19.63 -0.18 6.74
N LEU A 28 -19.23 -1.42 6.49
CA LEU A 28 -18.64 -1.81 5.21
C LEU A 28 -19.63 -1.41 4.09
N PRO A 29 -19.15 -0.76 3.01
CA PRO A 29 -19.98 -0.44 1.87
C PRO A 29 -20.65 -1.68 1.29
N ASP A 30 -21.85 -1.54 0.74
CA ASP A 30 -22.67 -2.68 0.28
C ASP A 30 -21.99 -3.54 -0.80
N TYR A 31 -21.01 -3.00 -1.52
CA TYR A 31 -20.22 -3.73 -2.51
C TYR A 31 -19.10 -4.60 -1.90
N ILE A 32 -18.80 -4.44 -0.61
CA ILE A 32 -17.85 -5.27 0.14
C ILE A 32 -18.61 -6.44 0.78
N SER A 33 -18.68 -7.54 0.04
CA SER A 33 -19.26 -8.80 0.54
C SER A 33 -18.32 -9.48 1.54
N LYS A 34 -18.88 -9.97 2.66
CA LYS A 34 -18.16 -10.75 3.66
C LYS A 34 -17.75 -12.12 3.12
N CYS A 35 -16.63 -12.66 3.62
CA CYS A 35 -16.15 -14.00 3.29
C CYS A 35 -16.05 -14.85 4.56
N PRO A 36 -16.89 -15.87 4.76
CA PRO A 36 -16.88 -16.67 5.98
C PRO A 36 -15.54 -17.39 6.17
N GLU A 37 -14.91 -17.26 7.35
CA GLU A 37 -13.58 -17.82 7.62
C GLU A 37 -13.50 -19.35 7.41
N LYS A 38 -14.63 -20.05 7.61
CA LYS A 38 -14.75 -21.51 7.48
C LYS A 38 -15.30 -21.97 6.12
N ASP A 39 -15.46 -21.06 5.16
CA ASP A 39 -15.90 -21.42 3.82
C ASP A 39 -14.82 -22.31 3.14
N PRO A 40 -15.16 -23.52 2.65
CA PRO A 40 -14.22 -24.33 1.87
C PRO A 40 -13.76 -23.68 0.57
N ASN A 41 -14.40 -22.58 0.14
CA ASN A 41 -14.01 -21.76 -1.01
C ASN A 41 -13.57 -20.33 -0.59
N LEU A 42 -13.06 -20.15 0.63
CA LEU A 42 -12.62 -18.85 1.16
C LEU A 42 -11.70 -18.10 0.18
N GLU A 43 -10.72 -18.78 -0.44
CA GLU A 43 -9.84 -18.16 -1.44
C GLU A 43 -10.61 -17.55 -2.61
N LYS A 44 -11.62 -18.26 -3.14
CA LYS A 44 -12.44 -17.76 -4.25
C LYS A 44 -13.32 -16.59 -3.82
N CYS A 45 -13.86 -16.63 -2.60
CA CYS A 45 -14.61 -15.51 -2.05
C CYS A 45 -13.73 -14.25 -1.95
N VAL A 46 -12.55 -14.37 -1.34
CA VAL A 46 -11.62 -13.26 -1.17
C VAL A 46 -11.15 -12.73 -2.53
N LEU A 47 -10.85 -13.61 -3.49
CA LEU A 47 -10.50 -13.19 -4.85
C LEU A 47 -11.63 -12.40 -5.50
N SER A 48 -12.88 -12.89 -5.42
CA SER A 48 -14.05 -12.16 -5.94
C SER A 48 -14.22 -10.80 -5.26
N LEU A 49 -13.97 -10.72 -3.96
CA LEU A 49 -14.04 -9.47 -3.23
C LEU A 49 -12.97 -8.47 -3.70
N ILE A 50 -11.72 -8.91 -3.86
CA ILE A 50 -10.64 -8.07 -4.40
C ILE A 50 -11.03 -7.51 -5.77
N GLU A 51 -11.60 -8.35 -6.64
CA GLU A 51 -12.05 -7.94 -7.97
C GLU A 51 -13.20 -6.92 -7.93
N LYS A 52 -14.12 -7.04 -6.97
CA LYS A 52 -15.20 -6.04 -6.74
C LYS A 52 -14.68 -4.73 -6.18
N ILE A 53 -13.69 -4.76 -5.29
CA ILE A 53 -13.11 -3.57 -4.66
C ILE A 53 -12.20 -2.81 -5.64
N ARG A 54 -11.49 -3.53 -6.51
CA ARG A 54 -10.46 -2.99 -7.41
C ARG A 54 -10.89 -1.74 -8.20
N PRO A 55 -12.10 -1.65 -8.80
CA PRO A 55 -12.56 -0.42 -9.47
C PRO A 55 -12.65 0.81 -8.56
N HIS A 56 -12.92 0.61 -7.27
CA HIS A 56 -13.05 1.70 -6.29
C HIS A 56 -11.70 2.21 -5.79
N LEU A 57 -10.63 1.41 -5.92
CA LEU A 57 -9.29 1.81 -5.48
C LEU A 57 -8.75 3.01 -6.26
N ALA A 58 -9.17 3.21 -7.51
CA ALA A 58 -8.71 4.32 -8.35
C ALA A 58 -9.00 5.68 -7.70
N THR A 59 -10.25 5.87 -7.25
CA THR A 59 -10.70 7.09 -6.55
C THR A 59 -10.48 7.04 -5.04
N GLY A 60 -10.11 5.87 -4.50
CA GLY A 60 -10.03 5.62 -3.07
C GLY A 60 -11.40 5.27 -2.48
N ILE A 61 -11.37 4.89 -1.20
CA ILE A 61 -12.56 4.55 -0.41
C ILE A 61 -12.43 5.31 0.93
N PRO A 62 -12.78 6.61 0.95
CA PRO A 62 -12.54 7.48 2.10
C PRO A 62 -13.17 6.98 3.40
N GLU A 63 -14.36 6.39 3.33
CA GLU A 63 -15.06 5.79 4.47
C GLU A 63 -14.29 4.62 5.10
N LEU A 64 -13.34 4.01 4.38
CA LEU A 64 -12.45 2.95 4.87
C LEU A 64 -11.00 3.43 5.04
N GLY A 65 -10.75 4.74 4.91
CA GLY A 65 -9.41 5.32 4.98
C GLY A 65 -8.49 4.92 3.82
N VAL A 66 -9.04 4.37 2.72
CA VAL A 66 -8.27 3.98 1.54
C VAL A 66 -8.03 5.24 0.69
N PRO A 67 -6.78 5.70 0.49
CA PRO A 67 -6.51 6.84 -0.38
C PRO A 67 -6.76 6.50 -1.85
N ALA A 68 -6.82 7.52 -2.71
CA ALA A 68 -6.81 7.31 -4.15
C ALA A 68 -5.51 6.60 -4.59
N MET A 69 -5.64 5.63 -5.47
CA MET A 69 -4.52 4.85 -6.00
C MET A 69 -4.13 5.24 -7.44
N GLU A 70 -4.86 6.20 -8.03
CA GLU A 70 -4.64 6.69 -9.40
C GLU A 70 -4.73 8.24 -9.48
N PRO A 71 -3.64 8.97 -9.16
CA PRO A 71 -2.38 8.47 -8.65
C PRO A 71 -2.43 8.12 -7.16
N LEU A 72 -1.62 7.13 -6.78
CA LEU A 72 -1.16 7.00 -5.40
C LEU A 72 -0.08 8.06 -5.17
N VAL A 73 -0.38 9.01 -4.28
CA VAL A 73 0.53 10.09 -3.90
C VAL A 73 1.34 9.68 -2.67
N ILE A 74 2.66 9.64 -2.80
CA ILE A 74 3.59 9.34 -1.71
C ILE A 74 4.44 10.60 -1.46
N PRO A 75 4.30 11.26 -0.29
CA PRO A 75 5.00 12.52 -0.02
C PRO A 75 6.52 12.39 -0.11
N GLU A 76 7.06 11.32 0.45
CA GLU A 76 8.50 11.06 0.48
C GLU A 76 8.79 9.56 0.59
N VAL A 77 9.80 9.10 -0.14
CA VAL A 77 10.31 7.73 -0.11
C VAL A 77 11.83 7.75 -0.09
N HIS A 78 12.41 6.92 0.77
CA HIS A 78 13.86 6.82 0.92
C HIS A 78 14.35 5.46 0.44
N PHE A 79 15.40 5.49 -0.37
CA PHE A 79 16.12 4.31 -0.81
C PHE A 79 17.57 4.46 -0.34
N SER A 80 18.01 3.60 0.58
CA SER A 80 19.37 3.64 1.10
C SER A 80 19.98 2.25 1.20
N ARG A 81 21.19 2.08 0.68
CA ARG A 81 22.01 0.88 0.86
C ARG A 81 23.42 1.28 1.23
N GLY A 82 23.68 1.32 2.53
CA GLY A 82 24.95 1.79 3.09
C GLY A 82 25.31 3.20 2.61
N ASN A 83 26.60 3.44 2.39
CA ASN A 83 27.09 4.74 1.91
C ASN A 83 27.11 4.85 0.38
N MET A 84 26.92 3.74 -0.34
CA MET A 84 27.07 3.65 -1.79
C MET A 84 25.82 4.08 -2.55
N PHE A 85 24.64 3.98 -1.94
CA PHE A 85 23.38 4.35 -2.59
C PHE A 85 22.49 5.09 -1.61
N LYS A 86 22.18 6.35 -1.91
CA LYS A 86 21.18 7.15 -1.22
C LYS A 86 20.34 7.88 -2.26
N ALA A 87 19.05 7.63 -2.25
CA ALA A 87 18.09 8.34 -3.08
C ALA A 87 16.86 8.70 -2.26
N VAL A 88 16.32 9.89 -2.51
CA VAL A 88 15.06 10.36 -1.96
C VAL A 88 14.16 10.72 -3.13
N GLY A 89 12.95 10.18 -3.13
CA GLY A 89 11.87 10.62 -4.01
C GLY A 89 10.88 11.45 -3.19
N LYS A 90 10.48 12.61 -3.68
CA LYS A 90 9.46 13.47 -3.08
C LYS A 90 8.34 13.72 -4.09
N ASN A 91 7.15 14.01 -3.58
CA ASN A 91 5.95 14.27 -4.39
C ASN A 91 5.72 13.17 -5.44
N VAL A 92 5.87 11.91 -5.01
CA VAL A 92 5.83 10.78 -5.93
C VAL A 92 4.39 10.50 -6.30
N ASN A 93 4.08 10.57 -7.59
CA ASN A 93 2.79 10.14 -8.14
C ASN A 93 2.99 8.80 -8.82
N VAL A 94 2.23 7.79 -8.40
CA VAL A 94 2.28 6.44 -8.98
C VAL A 94 0.94 6.14 -9.65
N TYR A 95 0.99 5.68 -10.89
CA TYR A 95 -0.18 5.34 -11.69
C TYR A 95 -0.10 3.90 -12.19
N GLY A 96 -1.26 3.34 -12.48
CA GLY A 96 -1.46 2.00 -13.02
C GLY A 96 -1.48 0.90 -11.97
N GLY A 97 -1.30 1.22 -10.68
CA GLY A 97 -1.29 0.27 -9.57
C GLY A 97 -2.59 -0.52 -9.44
N THR A 98 -3.73 0.08 -9.83
CA THR A 98 -5.06 -0.57 -9.79
C THR A 98 -5.29 -1.59 -10.90
N ASN A 99 -4.42 -1.65 -11.91
CA ASN A 99 -4.51 -2.61 -13.02
C ASN A 99 -3.93 -3.99 -12.69
N PHE A 100 -3.74 -4.30 -11.41
CA PHE A 100 -3.21 -5.59 -10.98
C PHE A 100 -4.21 -6.72 -11.29
N LYS A 101 -3.67 -7.93 -11.38
CA LYS A 101 -4.40 -9.19 -11.46
C LYS A 101 -3.86 -10.14 -10.42
N VAL A 102 -4.72 -10.66 -9.55
CA VAL A 102 -4.35 -11.74 -8.63
C VAL A 102 -4.45 -13.05 -9.41
N ARG A 103 -3.33 -13.77 -9.52
CA ARG A 103 -3.25 -15.06 -10.22
C ARG A 103 -3.50 -16.24 -9.29
N ASP A 104 -3.03 -16.13 -8.05
CA ASP A 104 -3.21 -17.15 -7.02
C ASP A 104 -3.32 -16.48 -5.65
N ILE A 105 -4.08 -17.11 -4.75
CA ILE A 105 -4.19 -16.72 -3.36
C ILE A 105 -4.28 -17.97 -2.50
N LYS A 106 -3.53 -18.02 -1.39
CA LYS A 106 -3.63 -19.08 -0.38
C LYS A 106 -3.69 -18.48 1.00
N LEU A 107 -4.61 -18.98 1.81
CA LEU A 107 -4.97 -18.38 3.09
C LEU A 107 -4.83 -19.43 4.21
N ASP A 108 -3.95 -19.19 5.16
CA ASP A 108 -3.88 -19.93 6.43
C ASP A 108 -4.38 -19.02 7.55
N MET A 109 -5.69 -19.05 7.79
CA MET A 109 -6.35 -18.20 8.78
C MET A 109 -5.95 -18.54 10.22
N GLN A 110 -5.55 -19.80 10.48
CA GLN A 110 -5.07 -20.22 11.80
C GLN A 110 -3.71 -19.58 12.12
N LYS A 111 -2.79 -19.57 11.14
CA LYS A 111 -1.48 -18.92 11.28
C LYS A 111 -1.49 -17.44 10.91
N ASN A 112 -2.61 -16.92 10.38
CA ASN A 112 -2.74 -15.60 9.78
C ASN A 112 -1.66 -15.34 8.72
N VAL A 113 -1.46 -16.30 7.80
CA VAL A 113 -0.51 -16.22 6.70
C VAL A 113 -1.27 -16.15 5.38
N PHE A 114 -0.90 -15.19 4.55
CA PHE A 114 -1.58 -14.90 3.28
C PHE A 114 -0.53 -14.88 2.18
N LEU A 115 -0.69 -15.74 1.19
CA LEU A 115 0.18 -15.82 0.01
C LEU A 115 -0.60 -15.32 -1.20
N LEU A 116 -0.03 -14.38 -1.95
CA LEU A 116 -0.62 -13.85 -3.16
C LEU A 116 0.41 -13.86 -4.29
N THR A 117 0.00 -14.35 -5.46
CA THR A 117 0.74 -14.16 -6.71
C THR A 117 0.02 -13.11 -7.54
N ILE A 118 0.72 -12.02 -7.85
CA ILE A 118 0.16 -10.83 -8.47
C ILE A 118 0.88 -10.54 -9.79
N PHE A 119 0.12 -10.12 -10.79
CA PHE A 119 0.65 -9.57 -12.03
C PHE A 119 0.18 -8.14 -12.22
N LEU A 120 1.10 -7.25 -12.59
CA LEU A 120 0.82 -5.86 -12.89
C LEU A 120 1.38 -5.51 -14.27
N PRO A 121 0.52 -5.13 -15.25
CA PRO A 121 0.96 -4.90 -16.62
C PRO A 121 1.96 -3.75 -16.74
N LYS A 122 1.66 -2.62 -16.06
CA LYS A 122 2.45 -1.40 -16.13
C LYS A 122 2.19 -0.50 -14.93
N ILE A 123 3.26 0.05 -14.36
CA ILE A 123 3.25 1.24 -13.51
C ILE A 123 3.95 2.38 -14.25
N THR A 124 3.47 3.60 -14.06
CA THR A 124 4.23 4.82 -14.36
C THR A 124 4.35 5.66 -13.11
N PHE A 125 5.43 6.43 -13.01
CA PHE A 125 5.60 7.36 -11.91
C PHE A 125 6.32 8.63 -12.36
N ASP A 126 6.07 9.70 -11.62
CA ASP A 126 6.83 10.95 -11.62
C ASP A 126 7.09 11.38 -10.18
N ALA A 127 8.20 12.09 -10.00
CA ALA A 127 8.65 12.52 -8.68
C ALA A 127 9.75 13.58 -8.82
N ASP A 128 10.02 14.28 -7.73
CA ASP A 128 11.27 15.00 -7.54
C ASP A 128 12.29 14.05 -6.89
N TYR A 129 13.48 13.91 -7.47
CA TYR A 129 14.55 13.09 -6.93
C TYR A 129 15.68 13.93 -6.35
N ASP A 130 16.32 13.39 -5.32
CA ASP A 130 17.67 13.73 -4.88
C ASP A 130 18.45 12.43 -4.75
N VAL A 131 19.50 12.25 -5.54
CA VAL A 131 20.28 11.02 -5.59
C VAL A 131 21.76 11.28 -5.41
N ASN A 132 22.38 10.41 -4.63
CA ASN A 132 23.81 10.23 -4.53
C ASN A 132 24.09 8.73 -4.51
N ALA A 133 24.47 8.19 -5.65
CA ALA A 133 24.63 6.76 -5.83
C ALA A 133 25.89 6.44 -6.65
N GLN A 134 26.58 5.40 -6.22
CA GLN A 134 27.66 4.74 -6.93
C GLN A 134 27.15 3.37 -7.37
N ILE A 135 26.65 3.29 -8.60
CA ILE A 135 26.20 2.03 -9.20
C ILE A 135 27.22 1.61 -10.26
N ILE A 136 26.95 1.87 -11.53
CA ILE A 136 27.87 1.68 -12.65
C ILE A 136 28.79 2.90 -12.79
N VAL A 137 28.21 4.09 -12.64
CA VAL A 137 28.90 5.38 -12.61
C VAL A 137 28.46 6.17 -11.38
N PRO A 138 29.27 7.14 -10.90
CA PRO A 138 28.82 8.08 -9.88
C PRO A 138 27.68 8.93 -10.42
N ILE A 139 26.51 8.86 -9.79
CA ILE A 139 25.34 9.67 -10.10
C ILE A 139 25.07 10.56 -8.88
N LYS A 140 25.16 11.88 -9.11
CA LYS A 140 24.77 12.88 -8.13
C LYS A 140 23.94 13.95 -8.81
N GLY A 141 22.76 14.22 -8.26
CA GLY A 141 21.90 15.24 -8.83
C GLY A 141 20.56 15.31 -8.14
N ARG A 142 19.82 16.36 -8.49
CA ARG A 142 18.46 16.58 -8.02
C ARG A 142 17.63 17.23 -9.11
N GLY A 143 16.36 16.87 -9.19
CA GLY A 143 15.45 17.41 -10.18
C GLY A 143 14.23 16.53 -10.39
N PRO A 144 13.45 16.78 -11.45
CA PRO A 144 12.31 15.94 -11.75
C PRO A 144 12.75 14.64 -12.43
N MET A 145 12.07 13.56 -12.10
CA MET A 145 12.18 12.26 -12.77
C MET A 145 10.82 11.77 -13.24
N ASN A 146 10.84 10.90 -14.24
CA ASN A 146 9.72 10.03 -14.54
C ASN A 146 10.20 8.66 -14.99
N GLY A 147 9.33 7.67 -14.88
CA GLY A 147 9.67 6.32 -15.26
C GLY A 147 8.46 5.42 -15.40
N ASN A 148 8.75 4.21 -15.85
CA ASN A 148 7.78 3.14 -15.92
C ASN A 148 8.43 1.80 -15.61
N ALA A 149 7.61 0.85 -15.18
CA ALA A 149 7.95 -0.56 -15.07
C ALA A 149 6.81 -1.37 -15.68
N THR A 150 7.12 -2.45 -16.39
CA THR A 150 6.15 -3.27 -17.14
C THR A 150 6.35 -4.76 -16.87
N LYS A 151 5.27 -5.53 -17.07
CA LYS A 151 5.24 -6.98 -16.89
C LYS A 151 5.78 -7.40 -15.51
N ILE A 152 5.25 -6.76 -14.47
CA ILE A 152 5.71 -6.97 -13.10
C ILE A 152 4.98 -8.22 -12.56
N ASN A 153 5.74 -9.20 -12.09
CA ASN A 153 5.22 -10.35 -11.34
C ASN A 153 5.68 -10.19 -9.90
N ALA A 154 4.79 -10.42 -8.95
CA ALA A 154 5.10 -10.33 -7.53
C ALA A 154 4.51 -11.50 -6.76
N ASP A 155 5.32 -12.11 -5.91
CA ASP A 155 4.86 -13.07 -4.89
C ASP A 155 4.96 -12.40 -3.52
N ALA A 156 3.83 -12.32 -2.82
CA ALA A 156 3.69 -11.62 -1.56
C ALA A 156 3.29 -12.60 -0.45
N LEU A 157 4.06 -12.65 0.62
CA LEU A 157 3.77 -13.39 1.84
C LEU A 157 3.53 -12.40 2.98
N LEU A 158 2.26 -12.22 3.34
CA LEU A 158 1.87 -11.40 4.48
C LEU A 158 1.71 -12.28 5.73
N LYS A 159 2.22 -11.78 6.86
CA LYS A 159 2.01 -12.38 8.18
C LYS A 159 1.24 -11.41 9.05
N GLY A 160 0.12 -11.87 9.58
CA GLY A 160 -0.75 -11.13 10.48
C GLY A 160 -0.62 -11.54 11.94
N LYS A 161 -1.09 -10.68 12.83
CA LYS A 161 -1.37 -10.97 14.23
C LYS A 161 -2.75 -10.44 14.58
N ARG A 162 -3.53 -11.26 15.27
CA ARG A 162 -4.82 -10.83 15.84
C ARG A 162 -4.57 -10.05 17.12
N TYR A 163 -5.32 -8.97 17.34
CA TYR A 163 -5.29 -8.19 18.57
C TYR A 163 -6.71 -7.77 18.96
N LYS A 164 -6.93 -7.48 20.25
CA LYS A 164 -8.23 -7.01 20.74
C LYS A 164 -8.24 -5.49 20.84
N LYS A 165 -9.31 -4.87 20.34
CA LYS A 165 -9.60 -3.44 20.47
C LYS A 165 -11.11 -3.32 20.70
N GLU A 166 -11.50 -2.67 21.80
CA GLU A 166 -12.92 -2.44 22.13
C GLU A 166 -13.78 -3.73 22.17
N GLY A 167 -13.18 -4.85 22.59
CA GLY A 167 -13.84 -6.17 22.67
C GLY A 167 -13.83 -6.97 21.37
N GLU A 168 -13.62 -6.32 20.24
CA GLU A 168 -13.58 -6.93 18.91
C GLU A 168 -12.16 -7.37 18.51
N THR A 169 -12.07 -8.31 17.57
CA THR A 169 -10.80 -8.87 17.12
C THR A 169 -10.37 -8.18 15.84
N TYR A 170 -9.18 -7.59 15.83
CA TYR A 170 -8.61 -6.93 14.64
C TYR A 170 -7.42 -7.71 14.12
N LEU A 171 -7.13 -7.57 12.83
CA LEU A 171 -5.95 -8.15 12.19
C LEU A 171 -4.96 -7.03 11.88
N LYS A 172 -3.72 -7.18 12.35
CA LYS A 172 -2.60 -6.31 11.98
C LYS A 172 -1.56 -7.12 11.25
N PHE A 173 -1.17 -6.68 10.06
CA PHE A 173 -0.05 -7.27 9.33
C PHE A 173 1.26 -6.74 9.90
N ILE A 174 2.14 -7.66 10.29
CA ILE A 174 3.42 -7.37 10.95
C ILE A 174 4.61 -7.52 10.01
N ASN A 175 4.44 -8.22 8.90
CA ASN A 175 5.49 -8.46 7.92
C ASN A 175 4.88 -8.71 6.54
N LEU A 176 5.55 -8.20 5.51
CA LEU A 176 5.31 -8.52 4.12
C LEU A 176 6.66 -8.88 3.48
N ASP A 177 6.84 -10.16 3.19
CA ASP A 177 7.93 -10.64 2.34
C ASP A 177 7.45 -10.59 0.89
N LEU A 178 8.20 -9.92 0.03
CA LEU A 178 7.80 -9.58 -1.32
C LEU A 178 8.94 -9.91 -2.27
N ASP A 179 8.70 -10.82 -3.20
CA ASP A 179 9.59 -11.07 -4.34
C ASP A 179 9.03 -10.37 -5.59
N ILE A 180 9.78 -9.43 -6.16
CA ILE A 180 9.34 -8.67 -7.34
C ILE A 180 10.23 -8.98 -8.54
N ASN A 181 9.59 -9.35 -9.64
CA ASN A 181 10.24 -9.59 -10.93
C ASN A 181 9.69 -8.60 -11.96
N ILE A 182 10.50 -7.60 -12.30
CA ILE A 182 10.17 -6.57 -13.31
C ILE A 182 10.65 -7.07 -14.68
N GLY A 183 9.74 -7.13 -15.66
CA GLY A 183 10.09 -7.49 -17.03
C GLY A 183 10.97 -6.43 -17.69
N ASP A 184 10.45 -5.21 -17.83
CA ASP A 184 11.20 -4.08 -18.39
C ASP A 184 10.85 -2.78 -17.65
N TYR A 185 11.76 -1.81 -17.67
CA TYR A 185 11.55 -0.49 -17.11
C TYR A 185 12.24 0.59 -17.94
N ASN A 186 11.78 1.82 -17.87
CA ASN A 186 12.51 2.97 -18.40
C ASN A 186 12.46 4.10 -17.38
N MET A 187 13.54 4.85 -17.28
CA MET A 187 13.65 5.97 -16.35
C MET A 187 14.32 7.16 -17.02
N ARG A 188 13.84 8.36 -16.69
CA ARG A 188 14.45 9.60 -17.12
C ARG A 188 14.66 10.52 -15.93
N LEU A 189 15.92 10.79 -15.64
CA LEU A 189 16.36 11.81 -14.70
C LEU A 189 16.65 13.10 -15.47
N ARG A 190 16.17 14.24 -14.97
CA ARG A 190 16.49 15.56 -15.52
C ARG A 190 17.36 16.33 -14.55
N ASN A 191 18.08 17.32 -15.05
CA ASN A 191 18.92 18.21 -14.25
C ASN A 191 20.05 17.49 -13.47
N LEU A 192 20.55 16.36 -13.98
CA LEU A 192 21.80 15.78 -13.46
C LEU A 192 22.97 16.75 -13.73
N PHE A 193 23.97 16.73 -12.84
CA PHE A 193 25.20 17.54 -12.97
C PHE A 193 24.92 19.03 -13.26
N ASN A 194 23.98 19.63 -12.54
CA ASN A 194 23.57 21.04 -12.69
C ASN A 194 23.14 21.39 -14.13
N GLY A 195 22.50 20.46 -14.83
CA GLY A 195 21.94 20.69 -16.17
C GLY A 195 22.91 20.49 -17.32
N ASN A 196 24.11 19.91 -17.09
CA ASN A 196 24.98 19.53 -18.19
C ASN A 196 24.30 18.46 -19.07
N LYS A 197 23.87 18.87 -20.27
CA LYS A 197 23.06 18.03 -21.17
C LYS A 197 23.80 16.75 -21.57
N ALA A 198 25.07 16.84 -21.93
CA ALA A 198 25.85 15.68 -22.39
C ALA A 198 25.99 14.62 -21.29
N LEU A 199 26.32 15.04 -20.06
CA LEU A 199 26.42 14.13 -18.91
C LEU A 199 25.04 13.57 -18.51
N ASN A 200 24.01 14.40 -18.52
CA ASN A 200 22.64 13.97 -18.23
C ASN A 200 22.15 12.93 -19.26
N ASP A 201 22.35 13.17 -20.55
CA ASP A 201 21.96 12.24 -21.62
C ASP A 201 22.74 10.92 -21.51
N ASN A 202 24.05 10.98 -21.22
CA ASN A 202 24.88 9.80 -21.02
C ASN A 202 24.44 8.94 -19.83
N VAL A 203 24.12 9.55 -18.68
CA VAL A 203 23.62 8.78 -17.51
C VAL A 203 22.26 8.14 -17.80
N ASN A 204 21.36 8.85 -18.47
CA ASN A 204 20.08 8.27 -18.87
C ASN A 204 20.26 7.11 -19.85
N PHE A 205 21.22 7.21 -20.78
CA PHE A 205 21.58 6.10 -21.67
C PHE A 205 22.07 4.90 -20.85
N ILE A 206 23.06 5.08 -19.96
CA ILE A 206 23.60 4.01 -19.12
C ILE A 206 22.50 3.32 -18.30
N ILE A 207 21.60 4.07 -17.69
CA ILE A 207 20.48 3.52 -16.89
C ILE A 207 19.58 2.63 -17.75
N ASN A 208 19.19 3.10 -18.94
CA ASN A 208 18.25 2.38 -19.78
C ASN A 208 18.91 1.30 -20.66
N ASP A 209 20.24 1.30 -20.77
CA ASP A 209 21.00 0.25 -21.45
C ASP A 209 21.32 -0.92 -20.49
N ASN A 210 21.57 -0.63 -19.21
CA ASN A 210 22.00 -1.62 -18.21
C ASN A 210 20.85 -2.14 -17.33
N LYS A 211 19.69 -2.39 -17.93
CA LYS A 211 18.46 -2.68 -17.18
C LYS A 211 18.55 -3.93 -16.32
N GLU A 212 19.07 -5.04 -16.84
CA GLU A 212 19.13 -6.30 -16.09
C GLU A 212 20.05 -6.22 -14.88
N GLU A 213 21.23 -5.61 -15.02
CA GLU A 213 22.16 -5.43 -13.92
C GLU A 213 21.58 -4.53 -12.83
N LEU A 214 20.96 -3.41 -13.21
CA LEU A 214 20.33 -2.49 -12.28
C LEU A 214 19.11 -3.13 -11.59
N LYS A 215 18.28 -3.88 -12.31
CA LYS A 215 17.19 -4.67 -11.70
C LYS A 215 17.75 -5.60 -10.64
N LYS A 216 18.77 -6.40 -10.97
CA LYS A 216 19.37 -7.35 -10.02
C LYS A 216 19.98 -6.66 -8.80
N SER A 217 20.68 -5.55 -9.00
CA SER A 217 21.40 -4.83 -7.94
C SER A 217 20.45 -4.08 -6.99
N LEU A 218 19.37 -3.50 -7.53
CA LEU A 218 18.42 -2.69 -6.78
C LEU A 218 17.20 -3.46 -6.27
N LYS A 219 16.91 -4.65 -6.82
CA LYS A 219 15.75 -5.48 -6.43
C LYS A 219 15.57 -5.64 -4.91
N PRO A 220 16.60 -5.97 -4.10
CA PRO A 220 16.41 -6.11 -2.66
C PRO A 220 15.94 -4.81 -1.99
N LEU A 221 16.52 -3.68 -2.40
CA LEU A 221 16.19 -2.36 -1.87
C LEU A 221 14.78 -1.91 -2.29
N VAL A 222 14.41 -2.18 -3.54
CA VAL A 222 13.05 -1.90 -4.05
C VAL A 222 12.02 -2.75 -3.32
N GLN A 223 12.30 -4.04 -3.08
CA GLN A 223 11.42 -4.93 -2.33
C GLN A 223 11.20 -4.44 -0.90
N GLU A 224 12.27 -4.07 -0.18
CA GLU A 224 12.17 -3.58 1.19
C GLU A 224 11.26 -2.34 1.28
N VAL A 225 11.51 -1.36 0.42
CA VAL A 225 10.76 -0.10 0.41
C VAL A 225 9.30 -0.32 0.03
N ILE A 226 9.05 -1.09 -1.04
CA ILE A 226 7.67 -1.37 -1.49
C ILE A 226 6.93 -2.23 -0.46
N SER A 227 7.58 -3.23 0.16
CA SER A 227 6.99 -4.02 1.24
C SER A 227 6.49 -3.13 2.37
N LYS A 228 7.29 -2.15 2.79
CA LYS A 228 6.89 -1.22 3.85
C LYS A 228 5.69 -0.37 3.43
N LEU A 229 5.73 0.22 2.24
CA LEU A 229 4.64 1.05 1.72
C LEU A 229 3.32 0.25 1.61
N ILE A 230 3.37 -0.96 1.08
CA ILE A 230 2.20 -1.84 0.99
C ILE A 230 1.72 -2.22 2.40
N LEU A 231 2.63 -2.55 3.31
CA LEU A 231 2.27 -2.94 4.69
C LEU A 231 1.58 -1.79 5.44
N ASP A 232 2.09 -0.56 5.31
CA ASP A 232 1.50 0.64 5.90
C ASP A 232 0.11 0.90 5.31
N LEU A 233 -0.02 0.79 3.98
CA LEU A 233 -1.30 0.94 3.29
C LEU A 233 -2.32 -0.12 3.74
N VAL A 234 -1.97 -1.40 3.68
CA VAL A 234 -2.88 -2.49 4.08
C VAL A 234 -3.30 -2.33 5.54
N ASN A 235 -2.37 -2.00 6.44
CA ASN A 235 -2.73 -1.78 7.85
C ASN A 235 -3.62 -0.55 8.05
N SER A 236 -3.46 0.52 7.26
CA SER A 236 -4.36 1.69 7.34
C SER A 236 -5.82 1.32 7.03
N ILE A 237 -6.03 0.31 6.18
CA ILE A 237 -7.35 -0.20 5.80
C ILE A 237 -7.87 -1.16 6.88
N PHE A 238 -7.08 -2.17 7.24
CA PHE A 238 -7.52 -3.23 8.17
C PHE A 238 -7.70 -2.76 9.61
N ASN A 239 -7.11 -1.62 10.01
CA ASN A 239 -7.37 -1.04 11.33
C ASN A 239 -8.78 -0.47 11.51
N ASN A 240 -9.55 -0.35 10.41
CA ASN A 240 -10.91 0.20 10.43
C ASN A 240 -12.00 -0.87 10.52
N PHE A 241 -11.66 -2.16 10.47
CA PHE A 241 -12.62 -3.27 10.52
C PHE A 241 -12.16 -4.36 11.48
N SER A 242 -13.11 -4.87 12.26
CA SER A 242 -12.87 -6.11 13.00
C SER A 242 -12.91 -7.31 12.05
N LEU A 243 -12.31 -8.42 12.46
CA LEU A 243 -12.44 -9.69 11.75
C LEU A 243 -13.91 -10.14 11.73
N GLU A 244 -14.68 -9.84 12.77
CA GLU A 244 -16.10 -10.11 12.85
C GLU A 244 -16.92 -9.32 11.80
N ASP A 245 -16.45 -8.14 11.39
CA ASP A 245 -17.08 -7.36 10.32
C ASP A 245 -16.86 -7.99 8.95
N VAL A 246 -15.68 -8.57 8.70
CA VAL A 246 -15.24 -9.03 7.37
C VAL A 246 -15.43 -10.55 7.18
N LEU A 247 -15.28 -11.32 8.26
CA LEU A 247 -15.32 -12.78 8.32
C LEU A 247 -16.47 -13.24 9.21
N SER A 248 -17.70 -13.19 8.69
CA SER A 248 -18.89 -13.74 9.36
C SER A 248 -19.15 -15.17 8.92
#